data_AF-A0A7R9APZ7-F1
#
_entry.id   AF-A0A7R9APZ7-F1
#
_cell.length_a   1.000
_cell.length_b   1.000
_cell.length_c   1.000
_cell.angle_alpha   90.00
_cell.angle_beta   90.00
_cell.angle_gamma   90.00
#
_symmetry.space_group_name_H-M   'P 1'
#
loop_
_entity.id
_entity.type
_entity.pdbx_description
1 polymer ?
#
loop_
_entity_poly.entity_id
_entity_poly.type
_entity_poly.pdbx_seq_one_letter_code
_entity_poly.pdbx_strand_id
1 'polypeptide(L)'
;MNRKTANAPHKVNLYEGLICAEGDLWKDQRKFVSSSLKNFGMVRFGPKRDKMEQRIAVGVKECVEKLSRLTSPCDPQPALLHCLGNVVNSLVFGHTWSEDDPTWLWLQHLQEEGTKLIGVAGPINFLPFLR
;
A
#
# COMPACT_ATOMS: atom_id res chain seq x y z
N MET A 1 -38.51 2.85 -15.85
CA MET A 1 -38.26 4.00 -14.95
C MET A 1 -37.16 3.62 -13.98
N ASN A 2 -36.15 4.49 -13.87
CA ASN A 2 -34.77 4.22 -13.48
C ASN A 2 -34.55 3.45 -12.16
N ARG A 3 -33.73 2.40 -12.24
CA ARG A 3 -32.92 1.91 -11.12
C ARG A 3 -31.97 3.04 -10.72
N LYS A 4 -32.18 3.61 -9.53
CA LYS A 4 -31.29 4.61 -8.96
C LYS A 4 -29.91 3.97 -8.82
N THR A 5 -28.98 4.59 -9.52
CA THR A 5 -27.54 4.40 -9.51
C THR A 5 -27.02 4.31 -8.08
N ALA A 6 -26.49 3.14 -7.72
CA ALA A 6 -25.59 3.00 -6.59
C ALA A 6 -24.46 4.02 -6.77
N ASN A 7 -24.24 4.85 -5.75
CA ASN A 7 -23.17 5.82 -5.69
C ASN A 7 -21.84 5.11 -5.94
N ALA A 8 -21.20 5.39 -7.09
CA ALA A 8 -19.82 5.03 -7.32
C ALA A 8 -18.96 5.79 -6.28
N PRO A 9 -18.09 5.10 -5.52
CA PRO A 9 -17.17 5.78 -4.63
C PRO A 9 -16.26 6.68 -5.47
N HIS A 10 -15.87 7.82 -4.90
CA HIS A 10 -15.12 8.90 -5.52
C HIS A 10 -14.16 8.45 -6.65
N LYS A 11 -14.29 9.06 -7.83
CA LYS A 11 -13.35 8.86 -8.93
C LYS A 11 -11.95 9.24 -8.44
N VAL A 12 -11.14 8.24 -8.11
CA VAL A 12 -9.70 8.42 -7.91
C VAL A 12 -9.12 8.77 -9.28
N ASN A 13 -8.55 9.95 -9.43
CA ASN A 13 -7.81 10.33 -10.62
C ASN A 13 -6.51 9.52 -10.67
N LEU A 14 -6.56 8.33 -11.26
CA LEU A 14 -5.42 7.41 -11.36
C LEU A 14 -4.19 8.08 -12.01
N TYR A 15 -4.40 9.09 -12.87
CA TYR A 15 -3.38 9.85 -13.58
C TYR A 15 -2.55 10.82 -12.70
N GLU A 16 -2.96 11.08 -11.45
CA GLU A 16 -2.24 11.97 -10.54
C GLU A 16 -1.22 11.22 -9.66
N GLY A 17 -1.29 9.89 -9.64
CA GLY A 17 -0.38 9.03 -8.90
C GLY A 17 0.84 8.59 -9.72
N LEU A 18 1.90 8.15 -9.05
CA LEU A 18 3.17 7.78 -9.68
C LEU A 18 3.05 6.67 -10.76
N ILE A 19 2.08 5.76 -10.62
CA ILE A 19 1.94 4.59 -11.50
C ILE A 19 1.41 4.96 -12.89
N CYS A 20 0.47 5.92 -12.98
CA CYS A 20 -0.15 6.31 -14.25
C CYS A 20 0.17 7.76 -14.67
N ALA A 21 1.02 8.46 -13.92
CA ALA A 21 1.55 9.75 -14.35
C ALA A 21 2.57 9.59 -15.48
N GLU A 22 2.59 10.55 -16.39
CA GLU A 22 3.51 10.61 -17.53
C GLU A 22 4.23 11.97 -17.63
N GLY A 23 5.25 12.06 -18.48
CA GLY A 23 5.93 13.32 -18.77
C GLY A 23 6.55 14.00 -17.55
N ASP A 24 6.36 15.31 -17.43
CA ASP A 24 6.91 16.10 -16.33
C ASP A 24 6.20 15.85 -15.00
N LEU A 25 4.90 15.53 -15.02
CA LEU A 25 4.16 15.15 -13.81
C LEU A 25 4.77 13.90 -13.15
N TRP A 26 5.12 12.88 -13.95
CA TRP A 26 5.80 11.69 -13.42
C TRP A 26 7.14 12.03 -12.77
N LYS A 27 7.94 12.91 -13.39
CA LYS A 27 9.24 13.33 -12.85
C LYS A 27 9.09 14.01 -11.50
N ASP A 28 8.12 14.91 -11.39
CA ASP A 28 7.85 15.65 -10.15
C ASP A 28 7.33 14.73 -9.05
N GLN A 29 6.36 13.86 -9.35
CA GLN A 29 5.85 12.87 -8.40
C GLN A 29 6.95 11.92 -7.92
N ARG A 30 7.80 11.42 -8.84
CA ARG A 30 8.92 10.54 -8.49
C ARG A 30 9.93 11.25 -7.58
N LYS A 31 10.27 12.51 -7.89
CA LYS A 31 11.19 13.31 -7.08
C LYS A 31 10.62 13.57 -5.69
N PHE A 32 9.34 13.92 -5.61
CA PHE A 32 8.62 14.11 -4.35
C PHE A 32 8.65 12.84 -3.49
N VAL A 33 8.19 11.70 -4.01
CA VAL A 33 8.15 10.43 -3.27
C VAL A 33 9.56 10.01 -2.81
N SER A 34 10.57 10.11 -3.68
CA SER A 34 11.95 9.77 -3.33
C SER A 34 12.51 10.64 -2.21
N SER A 35 12.24 11.96 -2.26
CA SER A 35 12.65 12.89 -1.20
C SER A 35 11.94 12.59 0.12
N SER A 36 10.63 12.34 0.08
CA SER A 36 9.82 12.02 1.25
C SER A 36 10.29 10.73 1.93
N LEU A 37 10.54 9.65 1.17
CA LEU A 37 11.04 8.39 1.72
C LEU A 37 12.42 8.56 2.39
N LYS A 38 13.34 9.33 1.78
CA LYS A 38 14.63 9.66 2.41
C LYS A 38 14.43 10.43 3.72
N ASN A 39 13.50 11.38 3.72
CA ASN A 39 13.17 12.17 4.92
C ASN A 39 12.60 11.32 6.05
N PHE A 40 11.87 10.25 5.73
CA PHE A 40 11.36 9.30 6.72
C PHE A 40 12.40 8.31 7.24
N GLY A 41 13.55 8.16 6.58
CA GLY A 41 14.61 7.27 7.02
C GLY A 41 15.02 6.18 6.03
N MET A 42 14.50 6.22 4.78
CA MET A 42 15.00 5.38 3.69
C MET A 42 16.34 5.91 3.15
N VAL A 43 17.34 5.96 4.02
CA VAL A 43 18.70 6.43 3.76
C VAL A 43 19.70 5.37 4.23
N ARG A 44 20.88 5.35 3.62
CA ARG A 44 21.90 4.34 3.94
C ARG A 44 22.48 4.49 5.34
N PHE A 45 22.58 5.71 5.84
CA PHE A 45 23.22 6.05 7.11
C PHE A 45 22.46 7.17 7.84
N GLY A 46 22.63 7.25 9.15
CA GLY A 46 22.15 8.34 9.99
C GLY A 46 20.96 7.97 10.87
N PRO A 47 20.64 8.79 11.90
CA PRO A 47 19.71 8.44 12.97
C PRO A 47 18.26 8.22 12.51
N LYS A 48 17.89 8.74 11.33
CA LYS A 48 16.57 8.49 10.73
C LYS A 48 16.42 7.06 10.23
N ARG A 49 17.52 6.43 9.77
CA ARG A 49 17.55 5.00 9.41
C ARG A 49 17.16 4.16 10.61
N ASP A 50 17.75 4.42 11.76
CA ASP A 50 17.53 3.62 12.96
C ASP A 50 16.07 3.72 13.41
N LYS A 51 15.45 4.91 13.30
CA LYS A 51 14.00 5.08 13.54
C LYS A 51 13.14 4.26 12.56
N MET A 52 13.50 4.25 11.27
CA MET A 52 12.80 3.42 10.28
C MET A 52 12.98 1.93 10.56
N GLU A 53 14.19 1.50 10.89
CA GLU A 53 14.50 0.12 11.27
C GLU A 53 13.68 -0.32 12.49
N GLN A 54 13.61 0.51 13.54
CA GLN A 54 12.79 0.21 14.71
C GLN A 54 11.30 0.07 14.36
N ARG A 55 10.77 0.95 13.50
CA ARG A 55 9.36 0.83 13.03
C ARG A 55 9.12 -0.50 12.30
N ILE A 56 10.04 -0.89 11.41
CA ILE A 56 9.95 -2.16 10.69
C ILE A 56 10.08 -3.34 11.67
N ALA A 57 11.03 -3.28 12.60
CA ALA A 57 11.28 -4.32 13.59
C ALA A 57 10.05 -4.58 14.48
N VAL A 58 9.31 -3.54 14.86
CA VAL A 58 8.05 -3.68 15.60
C VAL A 58 7.04 -4.50 14.79
N GLY A 59 6.81 -4.16 13.52
CA GLY A 59 5.89 -4.91 12.67
C GLY A 59 6.34 -6.34 12.37
N VAL A 60 7.64 -6.57 12.19
CA VAL A 60 8.22 -7.92 12.03
C VAL A 60 8.00 -8.74 13.29
N LYS A 61 8.23 -8.16 14.48
CA LYS A 61 8.01 -8.85 15.75
C LYS A 61 6.55 -9.26 15.92
N GLU A 62 5.62 -8.35 15.65
CA GLU A 62 4.18 -8.66 15.66
C GLU A 62 3.85 -9.81 14.69
N CYS A 63 4.38 -9.77 13.47
CA CYS A 63 4.16 -10.82 12.49
C CYS A 63 4.69 -12.18 12.95
N VAL A 64 5.91 -12.23 13.50
CA VAL A 64 6.51 -13.47 14.01
C VAL A 64 5.70 -14.02 15.18
N GLU A 65 5.28 -13.17 16.11
CA GLU A 65 4.42 -13.57 17.23
C GLU A 65 3.10 -14.18 16.73
N LYS A 66 2.45 -13.56 15.73
CA LYS A 66 1.22 -14.10 15.14
C LYS A 66 1.46 -15.45 14.46
N LEU A 67 2.48 -15.55 13.62
CA LEU A 67 2.80 -16.79 12.91
C LEU A 67 3.19 -17.92 13.86
N SER A 68 3.86 -17.61 14.98
CA SER A 68 4.24 -18.61 15.99
C SER A 68 3.05 -19.23 16.73
N ARG A 69 1.90 -18.55 16.76
CA ARG A 69 0.66 -19.05 17.39
C ARG A 69 -0.15 -19.94 16.47
N LEU A 70 0.20 -20.02 15.19
CA LEU A 70 -0.45 -20.91 14.24
C LEU A 70 0.01 -22.34 14.50
N THR A 71 -0.89 -23.18 15.00
CA THR A 71 -0.62 -24.56 15.41
C THR A 71 -0.74 -25.58 14.27
N SER A 72 -1.21 -25.14 13.10
CA SER A 72 -1.41 -25.96 11.90
C SER A 72 -0.86 -25.24 10.66
N PRO A 73 -0.61 -25.97 9.55
CA PRO A 73 -0.28 -25.34 8.28
C PRO A 73 -1.40 -24.38 7.89
N CYS A 74 -1.12 -23.08 7.98
CA CYS A 74 -2.05 -22.02 7.69
C CYS A 74 -1.40 -21.06 6.70
N ASP A 75 -2.23 -20.35 5.94
CA ASP A 75 -1.77 -19.33 5.01
C ASP A 75 -1.20 -18.13 5.81
N PRO A 76 0.10 -17.79 5.67
CA PRO A 76 0.69 -16.65 6.36
C PRO A 76 0.29 -15.30 5.75
N GLN A 77 -0.32 -15.29 4.57
CA GLN A 77 -0.61 -14.07 3.81
C GLN A 77 -1.44 -13.03 4.59
N PRO A 78 -2.53 -13.38 5.30
CA PRO A 78 -3.32 -12.39 6.04
C PRO A 78 -2.52 -11.71 7.16
N ALA A 79 -1.74 -12.49 7.91
CA ALA A 79 -0.88 -11.96 8.97
C ALA A 79 0.20 -11.02 8.39
N LEU A 80 0.81 -11.40 7.26
CA LEU A 80 1.79 -10.57 6.56
C LEU A 80 1.18 -9.27 6.06
N LEU A 81 0.01 -9.32 5.41
CA LEU A 81 -0.68 -8.13 4.89
C LEU A 81 -1.06 -7.16 6.00
N HIS A 82 -1.55 -7.66 7.13
CA HIS A 82 -1.86 -6.84 8.29
C HIS A 82 -0.60 -6.16 8.86
N CYS A 83 0.43 -6.94 9.18
CA CYS A 83 1.62 -6.41 9.85
C CYS A 83 2.39 -5.45 8.95
N LEU A 84 2.60 -5.81 7.68
CA LEU A 84 3.28 -4.95 6.71
C LEU A 84 2.44 -3.71 6.38
N GLY A 85 1.14 -3.89 6.20
CA GLY A 85 0.20 -2.79 5.98
C GLY A 85 0.26 -1.76 7.10
N ASN A 86 0.27 -2.20 8.36
CA ASN A 86 0.40 -1.32 9.51
C ASN A 86 1.77 -0.64 9.62
N VAL A 87 2.88 -1.26 9.21
CA VAL A 87 4.18 -0.58 9.11
C VAL A 87 4.11 0.59 8.12
N VAL A 88 3.50 0.38 6.95
CA VAL A 88 3.32 1.42 5.93
C VAL A 88 2.32 2.48 6.39
N ASN A 89 1.20 2.10 7.00
CA ASN A 89 0.20 3.04 7.52
C ASN A 89 0.77 3.90 8.66
N SER A 90 1.56 3.31 9.55
CA SER A 90 2.28 4.03 10.61
C SER A 90 3.28 5.03 10.01
N LEU A 91 3.90 4.67 8.89
CA LEU A 91 4.84 5.54 8.19
C LEU A 91 4.14 6.72 7.49
N VAL A 92 3.06 6.47 6.77
CA VAL A 92 2.39 7.45 5.90
C VAL A 92 1.34 8.28 6.65
N PHE A 93 0.53 7.63 7.48
CA PHE A 93 -0.60 8.24 8.19
C PHE A 93 -0.34 8.44 9.69
N GLY A 94 0.73 7.84 10.22
CA GLY A 94 0.96 7.83 11.67
C GLY A 94 -0.06 6.99 12.44
N HIS A 95 -0.76 6.07 11.77
CA HIS A 95 -1.85 5.27 12.33
C HIS A 95 -1.69 3.79 12.02
N THR A 96 -2.16 2.94 12.92
CA THR A 96 -2.20 1.48 12.78
C THR A 96 -3.59 0.99 13.09
N TRP A 97 -4.07 0.03 12.30
CA TRP A 97 -5.41 -0.51 12.43
C TRP A 97 -5.42 -1.80 13.26
N SER A 98 -6.54 -2.08 13.92
CA SER A 98 -6.81 -3.42 14.44
C SER A 98 -7.12 -4.39 13.30
N GLU A 99 -6.88 -5.68 13.52
CA GLU A 99 -7.14 -6.72 12.52
C GLU A 99 -8.63 -6.87 12.20
N ASP A 100 -9.47 -6.76 13.24
CA ASP A 100 -10.93 -6.84 13.14
C ASP A 100 -11.59 -5.50 12.77
N ASP A 101 -10.80 -4.46 12.50
CA ASP A 101 -11.37 -3.15 12.16
C ASP A 101 -12.07 -3.21 10.79
N PRO A 102 -13.36 -2.87 10.71
CA PRO A 102 -14.11 -2.99 9.46
C PRO A 102 -13.58 -2.07 8.36
N THR A 103 -13.00 -0.91 8.72
CA THR A 103 -12.35 -0.01 7.77
C THR A 103 -11.09 -0.63 7.22
N TRP A 104 -10.30 -1.29 8.06
CA TRP A 104 -9.07 -1.95 7.64
C TRP A 104 -9.34 -3.13 6.71
N LEU A 105 -10.33 -3.97 7.05
CA LEU A 105 -10.77 -5.07 6.18
C LEU A 105 -11.25 -4.54 4.83
N TRP A 106 -12.00 -3.44 4.81
CA TRP A 106 -12.44 -2.79 3.59
C TRP A 106 -11.27 -2.21 2.77
N LEU A 107 -10.29 -1.57 3.41
CA LEU A 107 -9.09 -1.05 2.74
C LEU A 107 -8.25 -2.17 2.11
N GLN A 108 -8.06 -3.29 2.81
CA GLN A 108 -7.37 -4.46 2.27
C GLN A 108 -8.09 -5.04 1.05
N HIS A 109 -9.42 -5.16 1.13
CA HIS A 109 -10.23 -5.61 0.01
C HIS A 109 -10.09 -4.69 -1.21
N LEU A 110 -10.14 -3.36 -1.00
CA LEU A 110 -9.92 -2.39 -2.06
C LEU A 110 -8.51 -2.47 -2.67
N GLN A 111 -7.48 -2.67 -1.85
CA GLN A 111 -6.11 -2.85 -2.32
C GLN A 111 -5.98 -4.08 -3.21
N GLU A 112 -6.61 -5.20 -2.82
CA GLU A 112 -6.58 -6.44 -3.59
C GLU A 112 -7.26 -6.27 -4.96
N GLU A 113 -8.47 -5.70 -4.98
CA GLU A 113 -9.21 -5.44 -6.22
C GLU A 113 -8.49 -4.42 -7.11
N GLY A 114 -7.95 -3.35 -6.53
CA GLY A 114 -7.14 -2.36 -7.25
C GLY A 114 -5.90 -2.98 -7.89
N THR A 115 -5.22 -3.89 -7.20
CA THR A 115 -4.04 -4.58 -7.74
C THR A 115 -4.38 -5.50 -8.90
N LYS A 116 -5.49 -6.24 -8.81
CA LYS A 116 -6.00 -7.08 -9.91
C LYS A 116 -6.29 -6.24 -11.16
N LEU A 117 -6.97 -5.11 -10.99
CA LEU A 117 -7.30 -4.20 -12.10
C LEU A 117 -6.06 -3.60 -12.75
N ILE A 118 -5.07 -3.17 -11.95
CA ILE A 118 -3.78 -2.66 -12.49
C ILE A 118 -3.04 -3.76 -13.25
N GLY A 119 -3.02 -4.99 -12.72
CA GLY A 119 -2.36 -6.14 -13.36
C GLY A 119 -2.97 -6.48 -14.73
N VAL A 120 -4.29 -6.43 -14.85
CA VAL A 120 -5.00 -6.66 -16.12
C VAL A 120 -4.83 -5.49 -17.10
N ALA A 121 -4.79 -4.25 -16.60
CA ALA A 121 -4.62 -3.05 -17.42
C ALA A 121 -3.16 -2.78 -17.82
N GLY A 122 -2.18 -3.43 -17.19
CA GLY A 122 -0.75 -3.22 -17.40
C GLY A 122 -0.32 -3.30 -18.87
N PRO A 123 -0.61 -4.38 -19.61
CA PRO A 123 -0.23 -4.50 -21.02
C PRO A 123 -0.81 -3.39 -21.89
N ILE A 124 -2.06 -2.97 -21.64
CA ILE A 124 -2.76 -1.95 -22.44
C ILE A 124 -2.25 -0.53 -22.13
N ASN A 125 -1.79 -0.28 -20.90
CA ASN A 125 -1.23 1.01 -20.50
C ASN A 125 0.26 1.17 -20.87
N PHE A 126 1.06 0.08 -20.85
CA PHE A 126 2.49 0.14 -21.15
C PHE A 126 2.82 -0.10 -22.64
N LEU A 127 1.88 -0.61 -23.44
CA LEU A 127 2.06 -0.86 -24.87
C LEU A 127 0.97 -0.11 -25.66
N PRO A 128 1.26 1.12 -26.12
CA PRO A 128 0.29 1.97 -26.83
C PRO A 128 -0.28 1.33 -28.11
N PHE A 129 0.36 0.29 -28.63
CA PHE A 129 -0.05 -0.46 -29.82
C PHE A 129 -1.10 -1.54 -29.55
N LEU A 130 -1.42 -1.84 -28.28
CA LEU A 130 -2.51 -2.76 -27.88
C LEU A 130 -3.83 -2.02 -27.55
N ARG A 131 -3.88 -0.71 -27.80
CA ARG A 131 -5.12 0.10 -27.75
C ARG A 131 -5.97 -0.08 -29.01
#